data_AF-A0A1A8HP31-F1
#
_entry.id   AF-A0A1A8HP31-F1
#
_cell.length_a   1.000
_cell.length_b   1.000
_cell.length_c   1.000
_cell.angle_alpha   90.00
_cell.angle_beta   90.00
_cell.angle_gamma   90.00
#
_symmetry.space_group_name_H-M   'P 1'
#
loop_
_entity.id
_entity.type
_entity.pdbx_description
1 polymer ?
#
loop_
_entity_poly.entity_id
_entity_poly.type
_entity_poly.pdbx_seq_one_letter_code
_entity_poly.pdbx_strand_id
1 'polypeptide(L)'
;MGLCDGLSHCKLALAFAVVMDLLGGTALLVGVFAHLEINGKDFGDFLVYSGALLVVMSLAGWVLWYSGNIEGLTQQKELGHIGNAVD
;
A
#
# COMPACT_ATOMS: atom_id res chain seq x y z
N MET A 1 18.09 -2.88 -12.42
CA MET A 1 16.84 -3.66 -12.31
C MET A 1 15.76 -2.77 -11.71
N GLY A 2 14.60 -2.67 -12.36
CA GLY A 2 13.42 -1.94 -11.87
C GLY A 2 12.41 -1.65 -12.98
N LEU A 3 12.35 -2.54 -13.99
CA LEU A 3 11.93 -2.25 -15.36
C LEU A 3 10.57 -2.89 -15.74
N CYS A 4 9.70 -3.24 -14.80
CA CYS A 4 8.51 -4.04 -15.15
C CYS A 4 7.18 -3.36 -14.81
N ASP A 5 6.35 -3.20 -15.86
CA ASP A 5 4.89 -3.33 -15.87
C ASP A 5 4.01 -2.20 -15.32
N GLY A 6 4.10 -1.00 -15.88
CA GLY A 6 3.28 0.18 -15.55
C GLY A 6 1.75 0.06 -15.71
N LEU A 7 1.18 -1.10 -16.08
CA LEU A 7 -0.27 -1.28 -16.23
C LEU A 7 -0.88 -2.42 -15.39
N SER A 8 -0.11 -3.46 -15.07
CA SER A 8 -0.55 -4.55 -14.16
C SER A 8 -0.22 -4.26 -12.70
N HIS A 9 0.83 -3.46 -12.46
CA HIS A 9 1.32 -3.13 -11.11
C HIS A 9 0.41 -2.24 -10.30
N CYS A 10 -0.51 -1.50 -10.91
CA CYS A 10 -1.47 -0.72 -10.14
C CYS A 10 -2.19 -1.69 -9.16
N LYS A 11 -2.85 -2.74 -9.67
CA LYS A 11 -3.62 -3.65 -8.81
C LYS A 11 -2.74 -4.37 -7.79
N LEU A 12 -1.48 -4.66 -8.16
CA LEU A 12 -0.50 -5.27 -7.27
C LEU A 12 -0.07 -4.31 -6.15
N ALA A 13 0.17 -3.04 -6.46
CA ALA A 13 0.55 -2.00 -5.49
C ALA A 13 -0.58 -1.75 -4.49
N LEU A 14 -1.84 -1.73 -4.96
CA LEU A 14 -3.01 -1.65 -4.08
C LEU A 14 -3.10 -2.89 -3.18
N ALA A 15 -2.99 -4.10 -3.75
CA ALA A 15 -3.05 -5.32 -2.98
C ALA A 15 -1.93 -5.38 -1.92
N PHE A 16 -0.71 -4.95 -2.29
CA PHE A 16 0.42 -4.86 -1.38
C PHE A 16 0.16 -3.86 -0.25
N ALA A 17 -0.32 -2.65 -0.57
CA ALA A 17 -0.65 -1.63 0.42
C ALA A 17 -1.71 -2.13 1.42
N VAL A 18 -2.81 -2.69 0.92
CA VAL A 18 -3.89 -3.21 1.77
C VAL A 18 -3.42 -4.37 2.67
N VAL A 19 -2.63 -5.31 2.13
CA VAL A 19 -2.09 -6.43 2.92
C VAL A 19 -1.15 -5.92 4.00
N MET A 20 -0.25 -4.98 3.67
CA MET A 20 0.67 -4.38 4.63
C MET A 20 -0.06 -3.59 5.71
N ASP A 21 -1.13 -2.86 5.39
CA ASP A 21 -1.97 -2.17 6.39
C ASP A 21 -2.71 -3.14 7.30
N LEU A 22 -3.28 -4.22 6.76
CA LEU A 22 -3.97 -5.24 7.58
C LEU A 22 -2.98 -5.92 8.52
N LEU A 23 -1.81 -6.31 8.02
CA LEU A 23 -0.77 -6.93 8.84
C LEU A 23 -0.22 -5.94 9.88
N GLY A 24 0.08 -4.71 9.48
CA GLY A 24 0.61 -3.67 10.35
C GLY A 24 -0.40 -3.24 11.42
N GLY A 25 -1.65 -3.01 11.03
CA GLY A 25 -2.75 -2.68 11.94
C GLY A 25 -3.03 -3.82 12.92
N THR A 26 -3.06 -5.07 12.45
CA THR A 26 -3.23 -6.23 13.35
C THR A 26 -2.04 -6.34 14.32
N ALA A 27 -0.81 -6.17 13.86
CA ALA A 27 0.38 -6.20 14.70
C ALA A 27 0.39 -5.07 15.76
N LEU A 28 -0.04 -3.86 15.40
CA LEU A 28 -0.19 -2.74 16.33
C LEU A 28 -1.28 -3.02 17.37
N LEU A 29 -2.46 -3.48 16.93
CA LEU A 29 -3.57 -3.81 17.84
C LEU A 29 -3.17 -4.91 18.81
N VAL A 30 -2.56 -5.99 18.30
CA VAL A 30 -2.09 -7.09 19.14
C VAL A 30 -0.95 -6.61 20.05
N GLY A 31 -0.01 -5.81 19.57
CA GLY A 31 1.13 -5.32 20.36
C GLY A 31 0.74 -4.38 21.50
N VAL A 32 -0.29 -3.56 21.31
CA VAL A 32 -0.79 -2.63 22.33
C VAL A 32 -1.76 -3.30 23.30
N PHE A 33 -2.70 -4.10 22.79
CA PHE A 33 -3.79 -4.64 23.61
C PHE A 33 -3.54 -6.05 24.15
N ALA A 34 -2.75 -6.87 23.46
CA ALA A 34 -2.39 -8.18 23.98
C ALA A 34 -1.13 -8.05 24.84
N HIS A 35 -1.27 -8.32 26.13
CA HIS A 35 -0.14 -8.48 27.03
C HIS A 35 0.56 -9.81 26.70
N LEU A 36 1.33 -9.80 25.60
CA LEU A 36 2.07 -10.95 25.07
C LEU A 36 3.37 -11.13 25.84
N GLU A 37 3.23 -11.53 27.11
CA GLU A 37 4.34 -11.98 27.94
C GLU A 37 4.54 -13.48 27.69
N ILE A 38 5.28 -13.83 26.62
CA ILE A 38 5.61 -15.22 26.29
C ILE A 38 6.96 -15.55 26.91
N ASN A 39 6.99 -16.43 27.92
CA ASN A 39 8.19 -16.84 28.65
C ASN A 39 8.93 -15.68 29.37
N GLY A 40 8.21 -14.71 29.97
CA GLY A 40 8.80 -13.63 30.77
C GLY A 40 9.54 -12.56 29.96
N LYS A 41 9.30 -12.50 28.65
CA LYS A 41 9.80 -11.44 27.75
C LYS A 41 8.62 -10.74 27.08
N ASP A 42 8.64 -9.42 27.14
CA ASP A 42 7.67 -8.57 26.46
C ASP A 42 7.88 -8.60 24.94
N PHE A 43 7.00 -9.28 24.21
CA PHE A 43 6.98 -9.27 22.75
C PHE A 43 6.07 -8.16 22.19
N GLY A 44 5.34 -7.45 23.05
CA GLY A 44 4.46 -6.34 22.68
C GLY A 44 5.20 -5.23 21.93
N ASP A 45 6.29 -4.73 22.51
CA ASP A 45 7.10 -3.66 21.90
C ASP A 45 7.61 -4.04 20.50
N PHE A 46 8.09 -5.27 20.32
CA PHE A 46 8.54 -5.75 19.02
C PHE A 46 7.40 -5.77 17.99
N LEU A 47 6.20 -6.20 18.40
CA LEU A 47 5.01 -6.22 17.54
C LEU A 47 4.54 -4.81 17.18
N VAL A 48 4.63 -3.86 18.11
CA VAL A 48 4.32 -2.45 17.85
C VAL A 48 5.32 -1.83 16.87
N TYR A 49 6.62 -2.03 17.07
CA TYR A 49 7.64 -1.49 16.16
C TYR A 49 7.56 -2.09 14.76
N SER A 50 7.36 -3.40 14.65
CA SER A 50 7.18 -4.06 13.35
C SER A 50 5.88 -3.64 12.67
N GLY A 51 4.78 -3.52 13.42
CA GLY A 51 3.51 -3.01 12.91
C GLY A 51 3.61 -1.59 12.36
N ALA A 52 4.29 -0.69 13.08
CA ALA A 52 4.55 0.67 12.63
C ALA A 52 5.37 0.70 11.33
N LEU A 53 6.40 -0.14 11.21
CA LEU A 53 7.21 -0.24 10.00
C LEU A 53 6.38 -0.69 8.79
N LEU A 54 5.49 -1.68 8.98
CA LEU A 54 4.61 -2.19 7.92
C LEU A 54 3.62 -1.12 7.43
N VAL A 55 3.04 -0.32 8.34
CA VAL A 55 2.17 0.80 7.98
C VAL A 55 2.93 1.88 7.20
N VAL A 56 4.17 2.20 7.60
CA VAL A 56 5.01 3.15 6.86
C VAL A 56 5.35 2.62 5.46
N MET A 57 5.64 1.32 5.32
CA MET A 57 5.86 0.72 4.00
C MET A 57 4.59 0.72 3.14
N SER A 58 3.42 0.50 3.75
CA SER A 58 2.13 0.56 3.07
C SER A 58 1.85 1.92 2.45
N LEU A 59 2.21 3.02 3.14
CA LEU A 59 2.09 4.38 2.61
C LEU A 59 2.80 4.55 1.25
N ALA A 60 3.94 3.90 1.03
CA ALA A 60 4.61 3.93 -0.26
C ALA A 60 3.76 3.25 -1.36
N GLY A 61 3.09 2.15 -1.04
CA GLY A 61 2.15 1.47 -1.95
C GLY A 61 0.94 2.35 -2.30
N TRP A 62 0.38 3.05 -1.31
CA TRP A 62 -0.71 4.02 -1.52
C TRP A 62 -0.29 5.19 -2.41
N VAL A 63 0.90 5.75 -2.21
CA VAL A 63 1.45 6.83 -3.05
C VAL A 63 1.64 6.38 -4.49
N LEU A 64 2.23 5.19 -4.70
CA LEU A 64 2.43 4.63 -6.03
C LEU A 64 1.10 4.34 -6.75
N TRP A 65 0.11 3.79 -6.04
CA TRP A 65 -1.23 3.54 -6.58
C TRP A 65 -1.95 4.84 -6.96
N TYR A 66 -1.84 5.89 -6.13
CA TYR A 66 -2.45 7.18 -6.41
C TYR A 66 -1.81 7.86 -7.64
N SER A 67 -0.47 7.86 -7.73
CA SER A 67 0.24 8.39 -8.92
C SER A 67 -0.22 7.69 -10.19
N GLY A 68 -0.25 6.35 -10.18
CA GLY A 68 -0.68 5.58 -11.34
C GLY A 68 -2.15 5.81 -11.73
N ASN A 69 -3.06 6.04 -10.78
CA ASN A 69 -4.45 6.37 -11.09
C ASN A 69 -4.63 7.76 -11.71
N ILE A 70 -3.85 8.76 -11.26
CA ILE A 70 -3.91 10.13 -11.80
C ILE A 70 -3.36 10.17 -13.24
N GLU A 71 -2.29 9.42 -13.51
CA GLU A 71 -1.72 9.26 -14.86
C GLU A 71 -2.70 8.54 -15.81
N GLY A 72 -3.39 7.50 -15.33
CA GLY A 72 -4.43 6.79 -16.09
C GLY A 72 -5.61 7.67 -16.49
N LEU A 73 -6.03 8.61 -15.64
CA LEU A 73 -7.08 9.58 -15.96
C LEU A 73 -6.68 10.53 -17.10
N THR A 74 -5.39 10.89 -17.16
CA THR A 74 -4.86 11.84 -18.17
C THR A 74 -4.80 11.19 -19.55
N GLN A 75 -4.41 9.92 -19.65
CA GLN A 75 -4.42 9.16 -20.92
C GLN A 75 -5.82 9.01 -21.52
N GLN A 76 -6.84 8.71 -20.70
CA GLN A 76 -8.24 8.65 -21.15
C GLN A 76 -8.74 10.01 -21.67
N LYS A 77 -8.37 11.10 -21.01
CA LYS A 77 -8.78 12.45 -21.40
C LYS A 77 -8.20 12.89 -22.74
N GLU A 78 -6.93 12.59 -23.01
CA GLU A 78 -6.28 12.86 -24.29
C GLU A 78 -6.91 12.05 -25.43
N LEU A 79 -7.19 10.76 -25.22
CA LEU A 79 -7.82 9.92 -26.24
C LEU A 79 -9.26 10.37 -26.56
N GLY A 80 -10.02 10.82 -25.56
CA GLY A 80 -11.36 11.38 -25.74
C GLY A 80 -11.37 12.72 -26.47
N HIS A 81 -10.33 13.54 -26.31
CA HIS A 81 -10.21 14.82 -27.04
C HIS A 81 -9.91 14.59 -28.53
N ILE A 82 -9.08 13.59 -28.85
CA ILE A 82 -8.80 13.22 -30.25
C ILE A 82 -10.06 12.62 -30.91
N GLY A 83 -10.83 11.79 -30.20
CA GLY A 83 -12.04 11.20 -30.76
C GLY A 83 -13.15 12.20 -31.12
N ASN A 84 -13.21 13.35 -30.42
CA ASN A 84 -14.25 14.37 -30.63
C ASN A 84 -13.86 15.44 -31.67
N ALA A 85 -12.60 15.47 -32.12
CA ALA A 85 -12.12 16.40 -33.15
C ALA A 85 -12.12 15.80 -34.57
N VAL A 86 -12.59 14.55 -34.72
CA VAL A 86 -12.62 13.80 -35.98
C VAL A 86 -14.07 13.57 -36.47
N ASP A 87 -15.05 14.23 -35.86
CA ASP A 87 -16.42 14.44 -36.36
C ASP A 87 -16.59 15.90 -36.81
#